data_AF-A0A317YM42-F1
#
_entry.id   AF-A0A317YM42-F1
#
_cell.length_a   1.000
_cell.length_b   1.000
_cell.length_c   1.000
_cell.angle_alpha   90.00
_cell.angle_beta   90.00
_cell.angle_gamma   90.00
#
_symmetry.space_group_name_H-M   'P 1'
#
loop_
_entity.id
_entity.type
_entity.pdbx_description
1 polymer ?
#
loop_
_entity_poly.entity_id
_entity_poly.type
_entity_poly.pdbx_seq_one_letter_code
_entity_poly.pdbx_strand_id
1 'polypeptide(L)' 'GTATAGIPHAAFIAEKLKLPMNYVRSSNKSHGKQNQIEGAKSEGKKVVVIEDLISTGGSSVTAVEALK' A
#
# COMPACT_ATOMS: atom_id res chain seq x y z
N GLY A 1 0.14 -3.13 -0.27
CA GLY A 1 0.53 -3.24 -1.70
C GLY A 1 0.31 -1.91 -2.40
N THR A 2 1.00 -1.66 -3.50
CA THR A 2 0.81 -0.47 -4.32
C THR A 2 -0.32 -0.69 -5.33
N ALA A 3 -1.17 0.32 -5.54
CA ALA A 3 -2.21 0.23 -6.55
C ALA A 3 -1.62 0.40 -7.96
N THR A 4 -1.98 -0.40 -8.96
CA THR A 4 -2.96 -1.52 -8.92
C THR A 4 -2.27 -2.89 -8.93
N ALA A 5 -1.16 -3.02 -9.66
CA ALA A 5 -0.52 -4.31 -9.94
C ALA A 5 0.19 -4.94 -8.72
N GLY A 6 0.58 -4.14 -7.71
CA GLY A 6 1.08 -4.63 -6.44
C GLY A 6 0.01 -5.23 -5.52
N ILE A 7 -1.28 -5.03 -5.79
CA ILE A 7 -2.38 -5.48 -4.93
C ILE A 7 -2.49 -7.02 -4.88
N PRO A 8 -2.56 -7.77 -6.01
CA PRO A 8 -2.70 -9.23 -5.96
C PRO A 8 -1.52 -9.90 -5.25
N HIS A 9 -0.30 -9.43 -5.50
CA HIS A 9 0.91 -9.91 -4.83
C HIS A 9 0.84 -9.70 -3.32
N ALA A 10 0.48 -8.49 -2.88
CA ALA A 10 0.31 -8.18 -1.47
C ALA A 10 -0.80 -9.00 -0.81
N ALA A 11 -1.91 -9.26 -1.51
CA ALA A 11 -3.02 -10.06 -1.01
C ALA A 11 -2.61 -11.50 -0.74
N PHE A 12 -1.98 -12.18 -1.71
CA PHE A 12 -1.54 -13.57 -1.52
C PHE A 12 -0.46 -13.70 -0.44
N ILE A 13 0.46 -12.75 -0.36
CA ILE A 13 1.49 -12.75 0.70
C ILE A 13 0.83 -12.55 2.07
N ALA A 14 -0.08 -11.59 2.21
CA ALA A 14 -0.76 -11.32 3.46
C ALA A 14 -1.61 -12.50 3.92
N GLU A 15 -2.34 -13.16 3.00
CA GLU A 15 -3.10 -14.38 3.27
C GLU A 15 -2.19 -15.50 3.77
N LYS A 16 -1.11 -15.79 3.03
CA LYS A 16 -0.16 -16.86 3.38
C LYS A 16 0.51 -16.64 4.74
N LEU A 17 0.82 -15.38 5.07
CA LEU A 17 1.44 -15.00 6.33
C LEU A 17 0.43 -14.76 7.47
N LYS A 18 -0.87 -14.80 7.18
CA LYS A 18 -1.95 -14.44 8.11
C LYS A 18 -1.75 -13.04 8.73
N LEU A 19 -1.31 -12.08 7.90
CA LEU A 19 -1.07 -10.70 8.30
C LEU A 19 -2.17 -9.77 7.79
N PRO A 20 -2.48 -8.67 8.50
CA PRO A 20 -3.40 -7.66 8.00
C PRO A 20 -2.84 -6.98 6.74
N MET A 21 -3.71 -6.68 5.79
CA MET A 21 -3.36 -6.04 4.52
C MET A 21 -3.99 -4.66 4.38
N ASN A 22 -3.24 -3.74 3.79
CA ASN A 22 -3.76 -2.53 3.17
C ASN A 22 -3.15 -2.32 1.78
N TYR A 23 -3.68 -1.36 1.03
CA TYR A 23 -3.06 -0.88 -0.19
C TYR A 23 -3.07 0.64 -0.28
N VAL A 24 -2.11 1.19 -1.02
CA VAL A 24 -1.94 2.64 -1.22
C VAL A 24 -2.44 3.00 -2.62
N ARG A 25 -3.36 3.96 -2.70
CA ARG A 25 -3.88 4.51 -3.95
C ARG A 25 -2.82 5.39 -4.61
N SER A 26 -2.86 5.50 -5.94
CA SER A 26 -1.98 6.40 -6.69
C SER A 26 -2.27 7.89 -6.47
N SER A 27 -3.45 8.23 -5.91
CA SER A 27 -3.85 9.59 -5.58
C SER A 27 -4.86 9.64 -4.43
N ASN A 28 -5.01 10.82 -3.81
CA ASN A 28 -6.02 11.07 -2.79
C ASN A 28 -7.44 10.83 -3.34
N LYS A 29 -8.40 10.52 -2.46
CA LYS A 29 -9.83 10.60 -2.82
C LYS A 29 -10.18 12.04 -3.20
N SER A 30 -10.98 12.20 -4.26
CA SER A 30 -11.48 13.49 -4.72
C SER A 30 -12.51 14.10 -3.77
N HIS A 31 -13.20 13.28 -2.97
CA HIS A 31 -14.21 13.71 -2.00
C HIS A 31 -14.07 12.94 -0.67
N GLY A 32 -14.29 13.62 0.46
CA GLY A 32 -14.16 13.06 1.82
C GLY A 32 -12.77 13.23 2.43
N LYS A 33 -12.45 12.46 3.49
CA LYS A 33 -11.09 12.43 4.06
C LYS A 33 -10.13 11.93 2.97
N GLN A 34 -9.14 12.74 2.62
CA GLN A 34 -8.16 12.53 1.53
C GLN A 34 -7.19 11.38 1.79
N ASN A 35 -7.66 10.26 2.36
CA ASN A 35 -6.83 9.11 2.69
C ASN A 35 -6.40 8.37 1.42
N GLN A 36 -5.10 8.10 1.32
CA GLN A 36 -4.51 7.26 0.27
C GLN A 36 -4.49 5.77 0.65
N ILE A 37 -4.68 5.42 1.92
CA ILE A 37 -4.61 4.04 2.41
C ILE A 37 -6.02 3.43 2.48
N GLU A 38 -6.18 2.23 1.94
CA GLU A 38 -7.39 1.42 2.01
C GLU A 38 -7.11 0.09 2.71
N GLY A 39 -8.00 -0.34 3.62
CA GLY A 39 -7.86 -1.59 4.37
C GLY A 39 -7.34 -1.39 5.80
N ALA A 40 -6.45 -2.29 6.25
CA ALA A 40 -5.99 -2.31 7.63
C ALA A 40 -5.18 -1.07 8.05
N LYS A 41 -5.32 -0.65 9.31
CA LYS A 41 -4.55 0.46 9.89
C LYS A 41 -3.06 0.12 9.99
N SER A 42 -2.21 1.02 9.51
CA SER A 42 -0.75 0.94 9.51
C SER A 42 -0.05 1.83 10.57
N GLU A 43 -0.73 2.82 11.14
CA GLU A 43 -0.13 3.78 12.09
C GLU A 43 0.53 3.06 13.29
N GLY A 44 1.78 3.42 13.57
CA GLY A 44 2.57 2.83 14.65
C GLY A 44 3.02 1.38 14.41
N LYS A 45 2.78 0.81 13.23
CA LYS A 45 3.16 -0.56 12.89
C LYS A 45 4.31 -0.60 11.89
N LYS A 46 5.09 -1.68 11.94
CA LYS A 46 6.03 -2.00 10.86
C LYS A 46 5.24 -2.50 9.66
N VAL A 47 5.46 -1.91 8.50
CA VAL A 47 4.77 -2.24 7.25
C VAL A 47 5.80 -2.64 6.19
N VAL A 48 5.45 -3.64 5.39
CA VAL A 48 6.22 -4.02 4.20
C VAL A 48 5.44 -3.56 2.97
N VAL A 49 6.09 -2.76 2.12
CA VAL A 49 5.51 -2.33 0.84
C VAL A 49 5.83 -3.38 -0.23
N ILE A 50 4.81 -3.77 -0.99
CA ILE A 50 4.91 -4.76 -2.06
C ILE A 50 4.52 -4.07 -3.36
N GLU A 51 5.45 -4.12 -4.32
CA GLU A 51 5.33 -3.68 -5.71
C GLU A 51 5.42 -4.92 -6.62
N ASP A 52 4.84 -4.84 -7.81
CA ASP A 52 5.03 -5.82 -8.87
C ASP A 52 6.38 -5.65 -9.59
N LEU A 53 6.75 -4.41 -9.90
CA LEU A 53 8.01 -4.04 -10.55
C LEU A 53 8.47 -2.66 -10.08
N ILE A 54 9.78 -2.47 -9.95
CA ILE A 54 10.38 -1.18 -9.60
C ILE A 54 11.29 -0.74 -10.74
N SER A 55 11.08 0.49 -11.24
CA SER A 55 11.98 1.16 -12.18
C SER A 55 12.85 2.18 -11.46
N THR A 56 12.38 3.42 -11.32
CA THR A 56 13.08 4.52 -10.65
C THR A 56 12.82 4.57 -9.14
N GLY A 57 11.80 3.86 -8.64
CA GLY A 57 11.42 3.83 -7.22
C GLY A 57 10.57 5.01 -6.73
N GLY A 58 10.22 5.97 -7.60
CA GLY A 58 9.41 7.14 -7.21
C GLY A 58 8.02 6.77 -6.68
N SER A 59 7.38 5.75 -7.28
CA SER A 59 6.10 5.19 -6.80
C SER A 59 6.25 4.60 -5.40
N SER A 60 7.34 3.86 -5.17
CA SER A 60 7.61 3.19 -3.91
C SER A 60 7.86 4.17 -2.78
N VAL A 61 8.62 5.24 -3.03
CA VAL A 61 8.84 6.33 -2.05
C VAL A 61 7.51 7.01 -1.71
N THR A 62 6.72 7.39 -2.74
CA THR A 62 5.40 8.00 -2.53
C THR A 62 4.50 7.11 -1.67
N ALA A 63 4.49 5.81 -1.93
CA ALA A 63 3.70 4.85 -1.17
C ALA A 63 4.16 4.73 0.30
N VAL A 64 5.47 4.77 0.55
CA VAL A 64 6.03 4.77 1.91
C VAL A 64 5.68 6.06 2.66
N GLU A 65 5.78 7.23 2.02
CA GLU A 65 5.40 8.50 2.64
C GLU A 65 3.92 8.54 3.00
N ALA A 66 3.06 7.96 2.17
CA ALA A 66 1.63 7.84 2.46
C ALA A 66 1.31 6.93 3.66
N LEU A 67 2.24 6.03 4.05
CA LEU A 67 2.09 5.06 5.13
C LEU A 67 2.70 5.51 6.46
N LYS A 68 3.49 6.60 6.48
CA LYS A 68 4.02 7.21 7.69
C LYS A 68 2.93 7.90 8.49
#